data_AF-A0A1H5XV49-F1
#
_entry.id   AF-A0A1H5XV49-F1
#
_cell.length_a   1.000
_cell.length_b   1.000
_cell.length_c   1.000
_cell.angle_alpha   90.00
_cell.angle_beta   90.00
_cell.angle_gamma   90.00
#
_symmetry.space_group_name_H-M   'P 1'
#
loop_
_entity.id
_entity.type
_entity.pdbx_description
1 polymer ?
#
loop_
_entity_poly.entity_id
_entity_poly.type
_entity_poly.pdbx_seq_one_letter_code
_entity_poly.pdbx_strand_id
1 'polypeptide(L)' 'MKLSKWLKDHTAEERKALATAAGTTVAYLYQLAGGHRTPSYKLANAIERKTNGEVPANSYFEDEEGATAA' A
#
# COMPACT_ATOMS: atom_id res chain seq x y z
N MET A 1 -2.71 9.83 -0.89
CA MET A 1 -3.93 9.02 -0.61
C MET A 1 -3.46 7.71 0.04
N LYS A 2 -4.25 7.04 0.91
CA LYS A 2 -3.87 5.73 1.47
C LYS A 2 -4.15 4.59 0.48
N LEU A 3 -3.37 3.51 0.53
CA LEU A 3 -3.55 2.32 -0.32
C LEU A 3 -4.98 1.76 -0.25
N SER A 4 -5.60 1.79 0.93
CA SER A 4 -6.98 1.35 1.15
C SER A 4 -8.02 2.10 0.31
N LYS A 5 -7.79 3.40 0.06
CA LYS A 5 -8.64 4.19 -0.83
C LYS A 5 -8.36 3.87 -2.29
N TRP A 6 -7.08 3.79 -2.67
CA TRP A 6 -6.68 3.43 -4.04
C TRP A 6 -7.28 2.08 -4.46
N LEU A 7 -7.19 1.06 -3.60
CA LEU A 7 -7.79 -0.25 -3.87
C LEU A 7 -9.31 -0.16 -4.07
N LYS A 8 -10.03 0.67 -3.31
CA LYS A 8 -11.49 0.82 -3.47
C LYS A 8 -11.87 1.49 -4.79
N ASP A 9 -11.10 2.49 -5.21
CA ASP A 9 -11.38 3.30 -6.40
C ASP A 9 -10.98 2.59 -7.72
N HIS A 10 -10.12 1.56 -7.67
CA HIS A 10 -9.59 0.86 -8.85
C HIS A 10 -10.19 -0.53 -9.07
N THR A 11 -10.18 -1.00 -10.31
CA THR A 11 -10.72 -2.30 -10.73
C THR A 11 -9.85 -3.48 -10.28
N ALA A 12 -10.41 -4.71 -10.36
CA ALA A 12 -9.65 -5.92 -10.04
C ALA A 12 -8.41 -6.12 -10.92
N GLU A 13 -8.47 -5.71 -12.19
CA GLU A 13 -7.37 -5.81 -13.14
C GLU A 13 -6.23 -4.85 -12.77
N GLU A 14 -6.55 -3.61 -12.42
CA GLU A 14 -5.57 -2.61 -11.98
C GLU A 14 -4.90 -3.02 -10.67
N ARG A 15 -5.65 -3.58 -9.71
CA ARG A 15 -5.09 -4.13 -8.47
C ARG A 15 -4.13 -5.27 -8.75
N LYS A 16 -4.46 -6.16 -9.70
CA LYS A 16 -3.59 -7.28 -10.12
C LYS A 16 -2.34 -6.77 -10.83
N ALA A 17 -2.47 -5.74 -11.67
CA ALA A 17 -1.34 -5.09 -12.34
C ALA A 17 -0.39 -4.46 -11.33
N LEU A 18 -0.92 -3.72 -10.34
CA LEU A 18 -0.13 -3.15 -9.25
C LEU A 18 0.61 -4.24 -8.45
N ALA A 19 -0.09 -5.30 -8.06
CA ALA A 19 0.51 -6.41 -7.32
C ALA A 19 1.66 -7.06 -8.10
N THR A 20 1.41 -7.38 -9.37
CA THR A 20 2.42 -7.99 -10.27
C THR A 20 3.64 -7.07 -10.41
N ALA A 21 3.41 -5.78 -10.67
CA ALA A 21 4.46 -4.80 -10.88
C ALA A 21 5.26 -4.50 -9.60
N ALA A 22 4.62 -4.59 -8.44
CA ALA A 22 5.25 -4.45 -7.13
C ALA A 22 5.89 -5.75 -6.62
N GLY A 23 5.80 -6.85 -7.39
CA GLY A 23 6.37 -8.15 -7.00
C GLY A 23 5.67 -8.77 -5.79
N THR A 24 4.36 -8.55 -5.65
CA THR A 24 3.54 -9.01 -4.53
C THR A 24 2.20 -9.57 -5.00
N THR A 25 1.28 -9.86 -4.07
CA THR A 25 -0.07 -10.36 -4.36
C THR A 25 -1.13 -9.32 -3.99
N VAL A 26 -2.29 -9.40 -4.64
CA VAL A 26 -3.44 -8.53 -4.31
C VAL A 26 -3.87 -8.73 -2.86
N ALA A 27 -3.84 -9.97 -2.37
CA ALA A 27 -4.13 -10.28 -0.96
C ALA A 27 -3.16 -9.54 -0.02
N TYR A 28 -1.87 -9.50 -0.36
CA TYR A 28 -0.89 -8.76 0.44
C TYR A 28 -1.16 -7.25 0.41
N LEU A 29 -1.52 -6.68 -0.74
CA LEU A 29 -1.95 -5.27 -0.82
C LEU A 29 -3.11 -4.95 0.13
N TYR A 30 -4.08 -5.86 0.27
CA TYR A 30 -5.17 -5.71 1.23
C TYR A 30 -4.69 -5.80 2.69
N GLN A 31 -3.72 -6.66 3.00
CA GLN A 31 -3.12 -6.71 4.34
C GLN A 31 -2.40 -5.40 4.69
N LEU A 32 -1.70 -4.80 3.73
CA LEU A 32 -1.07 -3.49 3.87
C LEU A 32 -2.12 -2.39 4.04
N ALA A 33 -3.17 -2.41 3.21
CA ALA A 33 -4.25 -1.43 3.27
C ALA A 33 -5.05 -1.47 4.58
N GLY A 34 -5.18 -2.65 5.18
CA GLY A 34 -5.81 -2.85 6.49
C GLY A 34 -4.90 -2.55 7.68
N GLY A 35 -3.64 -2.16 7.47
CA GLY A 35 -2.69 -1.89 8.55
C GLY A 35 -2.22 -3.14 9.31
N HIS A 36 -2.52 -4.35 8.83
CA HIS A 36 -2.06 -5.59 9.46
C HIS A 36 -0.57 -5.83 9.26
N ARG A 37 0.01 -5.20 8.24
CA ARG A 37 1.41 -5.33 7.84
C ARG A 37 1.93 -3.99 7.35
N THR A 38 3.19 -3.70 7.65
CA THR A 38 3.92 -2.56 7.07
C THR A 38 4.79 -3.09 5.92
N PRO A 39 4.74 -2.46 4.72
CA PRO A 39 5.60 -2.88 3.62
C PRO A 39 7.05 -2.48 3.88
N SER A 40 8.00 -3.19 3.29
CA SER A 40 9.38 -2.71 3.25
C SER A 40 9.49 -1.44 2.41
N TYR A 41 10.48 -0.57 2.67
CA TYR A 41 10.73 0.64 1.88
C TYR A 41 10.81 0.39 0.36
N LYS A 42 11.45 -0.71 -0.06
CA LYS A 42 11.51 -1.12 -1.47
C LYS A 42 10.13 -1.34 -2.07
N LEU A 43 9.23 -1.99 -1.34
CA LEU A 43 7.87 -2.26 -1.78
C LEU A 43 7.01 -1.00 -1.77
N ALA A 44 7.13 -0.17 -0.73
CA ALA A 44 6.45 1.12 -0.65
C ALA A 44 6.81 2.02 -1.86
N ASN A 45 8.10 2.12 -2.18
CA ASN A 45 8.58 2.84 -3.37
C ASN A 45 8.08 2.22 -4.69
N ALA A 46 7.97 0.90 -4.77
CA ALA A 46 7.43 0.25 -5.97
C ALA A 46 5.94 0.58 -6.17
N ILE A 47 5.17 0.60 -5.08
CA ILE A 47 3.75 0.97 -5.09
C ILE A 47 3.59 2.44 -5.48
N GLU A 48 4.36 3.36 -4.88
CA GLU A 48 4.34 4.78 -5.22
C GLU A 48 4.62 5.02 -6.71
N ARG A 49 5.69 4.42 -7.23
CA ARG A 49 6.06 4.55 -8.65
C ARG A 49 5.00 4.02 -9.59
N LYS A 50 4.30 2.93 -9.23
CA LYS A 50 3.29 2.30 -10.08
C LYS A 50 1.91 2.95 -9.98
N THR A 51 1.64 3.63 -8.88
CA THR A 51 0.48 4.49 -8.71
C THR A 51 0.77 5.95 -9.08
N ASN A 52 1.91 6.21 -9.73
CA ASN A 52 2.34 7.55 -10.15
C ASN A 52 2.27 8.61 -9.01
N GLY A 53 2.58 8.20 -7.78
CA GLY A 53 2.56 9.06 -6.59
C GLY A 53 1.20 9.16 -5.89
N GLU A 54 0.13 8.55 -6.39
CA GLU A 54 -1.18 8.58 -5.71
C GLU A 54 -1.13 7.94 -4.31
N VAL A 55 -0.38 6.85 -4.19
CA VAL A 55 -0.09 6.16 -2.92
C VAL A 55 1.38 6.42 -2.54
N PRO A 56 1.67 7.50 -1.80
CA PRO A 56 3.04 7.86 -1.49
C PRO A 56 3.64 6.89 -0.48
N ALA A 57 4.94 6.59 -0.62
CA ALA A 57 5.63 5.58 0.16
C ALA A 57 5.71 5.94 1.66
N ASN A 58 5.76 7.23 1.98
CA ASN A 58 5.73 7.72 3.36
C ASN A 58 4.41 7.37 4.09
N SER A 59 3.29 7.23 3.37
CA SER A 59 1.97 6.97 3.97
C SER A 59 1.84 5.66 4.74
N TYR A 60 2.85 4.79 4.64
CA TYR A 60 2.95 3.54 5.40
C TYR A 60 3.78 3.67 6.69
N PHE A 61 4.54 4.75 6.86
CA PHE A 61 5.52 4.93 7.94
C PHE A 61 5.21 6.14 8.83
N GLU A 62 4.19 6.93 8.50
CA GLU A 62 3.82 8.16 9.23
C GLU A 62 3.11 7.91 10.57
N ASP A 63 2.92 6.66 10.99
CA ASP A 63 2.35 6.27 12.29
C ASP A 63 3.44 5.88 13.30
N GLU A 64 4.24 6.86 13.77
CA GLU A 64 4.97 6.78 15.06
C GLU A 64 4.30 7.59 16.19
N GLU A 65 3.06 8.07 16.00
CA GLU A 65 2.29 8.79 17.03
C GLU A 65 1.01 8.04 17.47
N GLY A 66 1.09 6.72 17.63
CA GLY A 66 -0.06 5.90 18.06
C GLY A 66 0.26 4.59 18.77
N ALA A 67 1.53 4.23 18.94
CA ALA A 67 1.94 3.03 19.66
C ALA A 67 2.01 3.26 21.19
N THR A 68 1.00 3.92 21.77
CA THR A 68 0.78 3.92 23.23
C THR A 68 -0.66 3.55 23.54
N ALA A 69 -0.82 2.61 24.47
CA ALA A 69 -2.02 2.24 25.23
C ALA A 69 -3.03 1.30 24.55
N ALA A 70 -2.84 -0.01 24.79
CA ALA A 70 -3.87 -0.92 25.30
C ALA A 70 -3.21 -2.05 26.09
#